data_AF-A0A7W7S1R7-F1
#
_entry.id   AF-A0A7W7S1R7-F1
#
_cell.length_a   1.000
_cell.length_b   1.000
_cell.length_c   1.000
_cell.angle_alpha   90.00
_cell.angle_beta   90.00
_cell.angle_gamma   90.00
#
_symmetry.space_group_name_H-M   'P 1'
#
loop_
_entity.id
_entity.type
_entity.pdbx_description
1 polymer ?
#
loop_
_entity_poly.entity_id
_entity_poly.type
_entity_poly.pdbx_seq_one_letter_code
_entity_poly.pdbx_strand_id
1 'polypeptide(L)'
;MGTGGDVVGYLFVRPLHAGKPADASNKILWYVRLPREGKDLVMTGHPKGASGPVVRHRFPADSSPGEIYPSIVDVPAPGCWTFDLAWGEHRDTVDLKYVS
;
A
#
# COMPACT_ATOMS: atom_id res chain seq x y z
N MET A 1 5.55 8.17 3.93
CA MET A 1 4.93 9.03 2.89
C MET A 1 5.46 8.59 1.55
N GLY A 2 4.71 8.83 0.48
CA GLY A 2 5.19 8.60 -0.87
C GLY A 2 6.26 9.59 -1.27
N THR A 3 7.12 9.17 -2.18
CA THR A 3 8.26 9.96 -2.67
C THR A 3 7.82 11.17 -3.49
N GLY A 4 6.64 11.12 -4.12
CA GLY A 4 6.01 12.27 -4.79
C GLY A 4 5.24 13.19 -3.84
N GLY A 5 5.00 12.76 -2.60
CA GLY A 5 4.25 13.55 -1.60
C GLY A 5 2.73 13.55 -1.79
N ASP A 6 2.22 12.63 -2.60
CA ASP A 6 0.80 12.54 -2.94
C ASP A 6 0.06 11.47 -2.13
N VAL A 7 0.81 10.59 -1.48
CA VAL A 7 0.28 9.52 -0.63
C VAL A 7 0.86 9.57 0.78
N VAL A 8 -0.03 9.42 1.77
CA VAL A 8 0.34 9.10 3.15
C VAL A 8 -0.35 7.81 3.59
N GLY A 9 0.42 6.88 4.16
CA GLY A 9 -0.13 5.67 4.78
C GLY A 9 -0.16 5.80 6.29
N TYR A 10 -1.35 5.64 6.89
CA TYR A 10 -1.51 5.44 8.32
C TYR A 10 -1.52 3.94 8.62
N LEU A 11 -0.53 3.48 9.38
CA LEU A 11 -0.39 2.07 9.75
C LEU A 11 -1.15 1.82 11.05
N PHE A 12 -2.15 0.94 11.00
CA PHE A 12 -2.88 0.51 12.20
C PHE A 12 -2.09 -0.52 13.02
N VAL A 13 -1.10 -1.16 12.40
CA VAL A 13 -0.22 -2.14 13.03
C VAL A 13 1.24 -1.77 12.70
N ARG A 14 2.10 -1.80 13.72
CA ARG A 14 3.56 -1.69 13.58
C ARG A 14 4.24 -2.69 14.53
N PRO A 15 5.14 -3.55 14.05
CA PRO A 15 5.60 -3.65 12.65
C PRO A 15 4.55 -4.30 11.72
N LEU A 16 4.74 -4.20 10.40
CA LEU A 16 4.02 -5.03 9.42
C LEU A 16 4.69 -6.40 9.34
N HIS A 17 3.93 -7.47 9.14
CA HIS A 17 4.42 -8.85 9.14
C HIS A 17 4.26 -9.50 7.77
N ALA A 18 5.30 -10.14 7.27
CA ALA A 18 5.24 -10.92 6.04
C ALA A 18 4.63 -12.31 6.28
N GLY A 19 4.19 -12.95 5.19
CA GLY A 19 3.59 -14.29 5.25
C GLY A 19 2.10 -14.24 5.59
N LYS A 20 1.59 -15.29 6.26
CA LYS A 20 0.21 -15.35 6.77
C LYS A 20 0.22 -15.28 8.30
N PRO A 21 0.40 -14.10 8.90
CA PRO A 21 0.22 -13.96 10.34
C PRO A 21 -1.23 -14.31 10.71
N ALA A 22 -1.40 -15.24 11.66
CA ALA A 22 -2.72 -15.76 12.05
C ALA A 22 -3.62 -14.70 12.69
N ASP A 23 -3.02 -13.73 13.40
CA ASP A 23 -3.74 -12.84 14.31
C ASP A 23 -3.58 -11.34 13.97
N ALA A 24 -2.86 -11.01 12.90
CA ALA A 24 -2.61 -9.62 12.50
C ALA A 24 -2.86 -9.41 11.01
N SER A 25 -3.66 -8.40 10.66
CA SER A 25 -3.73 -7.91 9.28
C SER A 25 -2.78 -6.72 9.11
N ASN A 26 -2.07 -6.66 8.00
CA ASN A 26 -1.23 -5.52 7.63
C ASN A 26 -2.09 -4.32 7.20
N LYS A 27 -2.89 -3.81 8.14
CA LYS A 27 -3.90 -2.80 7.87
C LYS A 27 -3.25 -1.42 7.73
N ILE A 28 -3.48 -0.80 6.58
CA ILE A 28 -3.01 0.54 6.25
C ILE A 28 -4.19 1.34 5.70
N LEU A 29 -4.38 2.56 6.17
CA LEU A 29 -5.27 3.52 5.54
C LEU A 29 -4.44 4.49 4.72
N TRP A 30 -4.66 4.48 3.41
CA TRP A 30 -4.02 5.41 2.50
C TRP A 30 -4.86 6.67 2.39
N TYR A 31 -4.20 7.81 2.51
CA TYR A 31 -4.72 9.11 2.16
C TYR A 31 -4.02 9.56 0.89
N VAL A 32 -4.80 9.99 -0.10
CA VAL A 32 -4.27 10.56 -1.33
C VAL A 32 -4.61 12.04 -1.41
N ARG A 33 -3.67 12.85 -1.89
CA ARG A 33 -3.83 14.30 -1.99
C ARG A 33 -4.71 14.72 -3.17
N LEU A 34 -4.63 13.96 -4.26
CA LEU A 34 -5.31 14.24 -5.54
C LEU A 34 -6.62 13.46 -5.63
N PRO A 35 -7.69 14.03 -6.23
CA PRO A 35 -9.01 13.40 -6.29
C PRO A 35 -8.96 11.97 -6.83
N ARG A 36 -9.67 11.05 -6.17
CA ARG A 36 -9.79 9.67 -6.64
C ARG A 36 -10.81 9.46 -7.73
N GLU A 37 -11.82 10.31 -7.83
CA GLU A 37 -12.88 10.24 -8.86
C GLU A 37 -13.48 8.82 -9.03
N GLY A 38 -13.64 8.09 -7.93
CA GLY A 38 -14.16 6.71 -7.93
C GLY A 38 -13.20 5.66 -8.52
N LYS A 39 -11.93 5.99 -8.76
CA LYS A 39 -10.91 5.05 -9.27
C LYS A 39 -10.28 4.27 -8.12
N ASP A 40 -10.25 2.95 -8.27
CA ASP A 40 -9.54 2.05 -7.35
C ASP A 40 -8.06 2.45 -7.20
N LEU A 41 -7.54 2.24 -6.00
CA LEU A 41 -6.10 2.24 -5.77
C LEU A 41 -5.53 0.90 -6.19
N VAL A 42 -4.62 0.91 -7.15
CA VAL A 42 -3.83 -0.25 -7.55
C VAL A 42 -2.44 -0.12 -6.96
N MET A 43 -1.98 -1.15 -6.26
CA MET A 43 -0.61 -1.21 -5.75
C MET A 43 0.13 -2.38 -6.38
N THR A 44 1.32 -2.13 -6.91
CA THR A 44 2.23 -3.18 -7.39
C THR A 44 3.52 -3.10 -6.58
N GLY A 45 3.91 -4.18 -5.93
CA GLY A 45 5.04 -4.20 -5.01
C GLY A 45 6.07 -5.27 -5.34
N HIS A 46 7.33 -4.98 -5.02
CA HIS A 46 8.45 -5.90 -5.14
C HIS A 46 9.47 -5.64 -4.00
N PRO A 47 10.36 -6.59 -3.66
CA PRO A 47 11.43 -6.33 -2.72
C PRO A 47 12.29 -5.16 -3.22
N LYS A 48 12.71 -4.28 -2.30
CA LYS A 48 13.52 -3.10 -2.64
C LYS A 48 14.83 -3.54 -3.28
N GLY A 49 15.11 -3.03 -4.49
CA GLY A 49 16.29 -3.39 -5.27
C GLY A 49 16.17 -4.69 -6.09
N ALA A 50 14.99 -5.33 -6.12
CA ALA A 50 14.70 -6.50 -6.95
C ALA A 50 13.46 -6.25 -7.81
N SER A 51 13.33 -6.91 -8.96
CA SER A 51 12.14 -6.85 -9.81
C SER A 51 11.08 -7.90 -9.48
N GLY A 52 11.33 -8.77 -8.48
CA GLY A 52 10.40 -9.80 -8.05
C GLY A 52 10.80 -10.48 -6.74
N PRO A 53 9.90 -11.25 -6.11
CA PRO A 53 8.53 -11.53 -6.55
C PRO A 53 7.63 -10.28 -6.55
N VAL A 54 6.67 -10.23 -7.48
CA VAL A 54 5.74 -9.11 -7.60
C VAL A 54 4.42 -9.46 -6.90
N VAL A 55 3.95 -8.58 -6.02
CA VAL A 55 2.60 -8.62 -5.47
C VAL A 55 1.75 -7.52 -6.08
N ARG A 56 0.45 -7.78 -6.24
CA ARG A 56 -0.49 -6.77 -6.73
C ARG A 56 -1.72 -6.74 -5.83
N HIS A 57 -2.08 -5.55 -5.40
CA HIS A 57 -3.27 -5.28 -4.62
C HIS A 57 -4.17 -4.29 -5.35
N ARG A 58 -5.48 -4.37 -5.10
CA ARG A 58 -6.48 -3.44 -5.61
C ARG A 58 -7.45 -3.12 -4.49
N PHE A 59 -7.65 -1.85 -4.20
CA PHE A 59 -8.55 -1.38 -3.15
C PHE A 59 -9.63 -0.48 -3.77
N PRO A 60 -10.90 -0.79 -3.53
CA PRO A 60 -12.00 -0.05 -4.14
C PRO A 60 -12.08 1.38 -3.62
N ALA A 61 -12.57 2.27 -4.47
CA ALA A 61 -12.88 3.65 -4.14
C ALA A 61 -14.30 3.77 -3.54
N ASP A 62 -14.61 2.99 -2.50
CA ASP A 62 -15.96 2.89 -1.91
C ASP A 62 -16.06 3.44 -0.47
N SER A 63 -14.95 3.93 0.08
CA SER A 63 -14.90 4.50 1.44
C SER A 63 -15.14 6.01 1.42
N SER A 64 -15.83 6.54 2.44
CA SER A 64 -16.15 7.97 2.57
C SER A 64 -16.27 8.40 4.04
N PRO A 65 -16.12 9.69 4.38
CA PRO A 65 -15.75 10.82 3.52
C PRO A 65 -14.24 10.83 3.17
N GLY A 66 -13.90 11.50 2.07
CA GLY A 66 -12.52 11.84 1.72
C GLY A 66 -11.83 10.96 0.66
N GLU A 67 -10.56 11.30 0.44
CA GLU A 67 -9.66 10.70 -0.55
C GLU A 67 -8.84 9.57 0.10
N ILE A 68 -9.53 8.49 0.47
CA ILE A 68 -8.95 7.41 1.28
C ILE A 68 -9.20 6.02 0.73
N TYR A 69 -8.27 5.10 1.04
CA TYR A 69 -8.38 3.67 0.73
C TYR A 69 -8.00 2.84 1.95
N PRO A 70 -8.96 2.22 2.64
CA PRO A 70 -8.68 1.16 3.61
C PRO A 70 -8.07 -0.05 2.89
N SER A 71 -7.02 -0.62 3.47
CA SER A 71 -6.30 -1.71 2.82
C SER A 71 -5.74 -2.73 3.81
N ILE A 72 -5.51 -3.94 3.31
CA ILE A 72 -4.62 -4.95 3.88
C ILE A 72 -3.55 -5.18 2.82
N VAL A 73 -2.29 -4.87 3.16
CA VAL A 73 -1.17 -4.95 2.21
C VAL A 73 -0.22 -6.05 2.67
N ASP A 74 -0.36 -7.24 2.10
CA ASP A 74 0.45 -8.40 2.45
C ASP A 74 1.57 -8.65 1.44
N VAL A 75 2.67 -9.22 1.92
CA VAL A 75 3.83 -9.65 1.13
C VAL A 75 4.29 -11.04 1.57
N PRO A 76 4.89 -11.84 0.67
CA PRO A 76 5.27 -13.22 0.98
C PRO A 76 6.53 -13.33 1.84
N ALA A 77 7.39 -12.32 1.88
CA ALA A 77 8.70 -12.39 2.52
C ALA A 77 9.04 -11.11 3.30
N PRO A 78 9.75 -11.22 4.44
CA PRO A 78 10.19 -10.05 5.20
C PRO A 78 11.22 -9.25 4.41
N GLY A 79 11.35 -7.97 4.72
CA GLY A 79 12.24 -7.07 3.99
C GLY A 79 11.67 -5.68 3.79
N CYS A 80 12.46 -4.82 3.15
CA CYS A 80 11.94 -3.57 2.60
C CYS A 80 11.30 -3.88 1.24
N TRP A 81 10.10 -3.38 1.03
CA TRP A 81 9.34 -3.53 -0.20
C TRP A 81 9.04 -2.16 -0.77
N THR A 82 9.28 -1.99 -2.06
CA THR A 82 8.88 -0.79 -2.81
C THR A 82 7.54 -1.09 -3.45
N PHE A 83 6.59 -0.17 -3.30
CA PHE A 83 5.28 -0.24 -3.91
C PHE A 83 5.05 0.98 -4.79
N ASP A 84 4.65 0.73 -6.02
CA ASP A 84 4.08 1.73 -6.91
C ASP A 84 2.56 1.73 -6.73
N LEU A 85 2.03 2.89 -6.39
CA LEU A 85 0.62 3.16 -6.19
C LEU A 85 0.10 3.94 -7.39
N ALA A 86 -1.09 3.57 -7.87
CA ALA A 86 -1.76 4.28 -8.95
C ALA A 86 -3.27 4.37 -8.70
N TRP A 87 -3.85 5.54 -8.96
CA TRP A 87 -5.30 5.76 -8.98
C TRP A 87 -5.63 6.74 -10.11
N GLY A 88 -6.45 6.32 -11.06
CA GLY A 88 -6.63 7.08 -12.31
C GLY A 88 -5.29 7.29 -13.02
N GLU A 89 -4.98 8.55 -13.35
CA GLU A 89 -3.70 8.97 -13.96
C GLU A 89 -2.61 9.31 -12.92
N HIS A 90 -2.95 9.29 -11.63
CA HIS A 90 -2.04 9.67 -10.54
C HIS A 90 -1.21 8.49 -10.07
N ARG A 91 0.02 8.77 -9.62
CA ARG A 91 0.95 7.78 -9.11
C ARG A 91 1.79 8.33 -7.96
N ASP A 92 2.19 7.45 -7.06
CA ASP A 92 3.22 7.71 -6.05
C ASP A 92 3.90 6.38 -5.69
N THR A 93 5.06 6.45 -5.05
CA THR A 93 5.84 5.28 -4.66
C THR A 93 6.18 5.35 -3.18
N VAL A 94 5.99 4.25 -2.46
CA VAL A 94 6.32 4.14 -1.02
C VAL A 94 7.23 2.95 -0.77
N ASP A 95 8.07 3.07 0.24
CA ASP A 95 8.79 1.92 0.81
C ASP A 95 8.13 1.51 2.14
N LEU A 96 7.85 0.21 2.29
CA LEU A 96 7.31 -0.40 3.51
C LEU A 96 8.26 -1.47 4.04
N LYS A 97 8.41 -1.54 5.36
CA LYS A 97 9.21 -2.56 6.04
C LYS A 97 8.31 -3.65 6.62
N TYR A 98 8.59 -4.89 6.24
CA TYR A 98 7.97 -6.08 6.80
C TYR A 98 8.98 -6.89 7.61
N VAL A 99 8.54 -7.45 8.74
CA VAL A 99 9.28 -8.41 9.55
C VAL A 99 8.66 -9.81 9.42
N SER A 100 9.32 -10.83 9.98
CA SER A 100 8.78 -12.20 10.05
C SER A 100 7.60 -12.32 11.01
#